data_AF-A0AAU7C7N8-F1
#
_entry.id   AF-A0AAU7C7N8-F1
#
_cell.length_a   1.000
_cell.length_b   1.000
_cell.length_c   1.000
_cell.angle_alpha   90.00
_cell.angle_beta   90.00
_cell.angle_gamma   90.00
#
_symmetry.space_group_name_H-M   'P 1'
#
loop_
_entity.id
_entity.type
_entity.pdbx_description
1 polymer ?
#
loop_
_entity_poly.entity_id
_entity_poly.type
_entity_poly.pdbx_seq_one_letter_code
_entity_poly.pdbx_strand_id
1 'polypeptide(L)'
;MATSHSQERFAGFRSASDCPRLQPDPYALKKLDEKIESFMSDVTSLQFSEDFVGTVTDRFVEAFRRLDAIARDDPFWDGTNRRPTQYKLASFCEIALRVNPMDCEALGLKVAVSTVFGTFAPEPWERLATACRVDPTWIVNSALYAECYGSYDTVPDLVSLLSRMGLCSHVLPQLKEMIAGVQDRPGSRILARKCSASWANRVLEGCGHV
;
A
#
# COMPACT_ATOMS: atom_id res chain seq x y z
N MET A 1 -13.69 15.30 13.32
CA MET A 1 -12.51 15.17 14.20
C MET A 1 -11.47 14.39 13.42
N ALA A 2 -10.47 15.07 12.85
CA ALA A 2 -9.42 14.41 12.10
C ALA A 2 -8.50 13.66 13.08
N THR A 3 -8.44 12.35 12.95
CA THR A 3 -7.58 11.48 13.75
C THR A 3 -6.12 11.80 13.42
N SER A 4 -5.33 12.02 14.47
CA SER A 4 -3.88 12.18 14.44
C SER A 4 -3.24 10.89 13.91
N HIS A 5 -3.19 10.71 12.59
CA HIS A 5 -2.49 9.60 11.97
C HIS A 5 -1.00 9.97 11.87
N SER A 6 -0.14 9.14 12.48
CA SER A 6 1.34 9.17 12.39
C SER A 6 2.17 10.15 13.26
N GLN A 7 1.84 10.39 14.54
CA GLN A 7 2.83 11.07 15.41
C GLN A 7 4.07 10.21 15.76
N GLU A 8 4.01 8.89 15.57
CA GLU A 8 5.20 8.02 15.66
C GLU A 8 5.61 7.50 14.29
N ARG A 9 6.28 8.37 13.53
CA ARG A 9 7.07 7.98 12.34
C ARG A 9 8.37 7.27 12.75
N PHE A 10 9.17 6.85 11.76
CA PHE A 10 10.45 6.19 12.04
C PHE A 10 11.45 7.08 12.79
N ALA A 11 11.29 8.41 12.74
CA ALA A 11 12.06 9.36 13.54
C ALA A 11 11.98 9.10 15.06
N GLY A 12 10.92 8.43 15.55
CA GLY A 12 10.75 8.03 16.95
C GLY A 12 10.86 6.52 17.18
N PHE A 13 11.30 5.74 16.19
CA PHE A 13 11.30 4.28 16.25
C PHE A 13 12.19 3.76 17.38
N ARG A 14 11.60 2.96 18.28
CA ARG A 14 12.33 2.24 19.33
C ARG A 14 12.39 0.78 18.97
N SER A 15 13.61 0.27 18.82
CA SER A 15 13.78 -1.15 18.49
C SER A 15 13.42 -2.04 19.67
N ALA A 16 12.86 -3.21 19.39
CA ALA A 16 12.63 -4.28 20.37
C ALA A 16 13.93 -4.95 20.85
N SER A 17 15.05 -4.72 20.16
CA SER A 17 16.36 -5.24 20.55
C SER A 17 17.20 -4.19 21.28
N ASP A 18 17.65 -4.52 22.49
CA ASP A 18 18.62 -3.71 23.24
C ASP A 18 20.05 -3.81 22.70
N CYS A 19 20.35 -4.81 21.85
CA CYS A 19 21.67 -4.98 21.25
C CYS A 19 21.84 -4.05 20.02
N PRO A 20 22.75 -3.06 20.04
CA PRO A 20 22.90 -2.10 18.94
C PRO A 20 23.25 -2.73 17.58
N ARG A 21 23.90 -3.90 17.58
CA ARG A 21 24.25 -4.61 16.34
C ARG A 21 23.06 -5.28 15.65
N LEU A 22 21.95 -5.49 16.37
CA LEU A 22 20.74 -6.16 15.90
C LEU A 22 19.57 -5.19 15.67
N GLN A 23 19.76 -3.92 16.04
CA GLN A 23 18.83 -2.83 15.77
C GLN A 23 18.80 -2.50 14.26
N PRO A 24 17.70 -1.89 13.78
CA PRO A 24 17.67 -1.31 12.45
C PRO A 24 18.83 -0.35 12.22
N ASP A 25 19.34 -0.32 11.00
CA ASP A 25 20.34 0.67 10.62
C ASP A 25 19.70 2.08 10.58
N PRO A 26 20.27 3.10 11.26
CA PRO A 26 19.69 4.44 11.30
C PRO A 26 19.53 5.09 9.92
N TYR A 27 20.45 4.81 8.98
CA TYR A 27 20.33 5.30 7.61
C TYR A 27 19.17 4.61 6.88
N ALA A 28 18.98 3.31 7.11
CA ALA A 28 17.83 2.59 6.56
C ALA A 28 16.49 3.11 7.12
N LEU A 29 16.41 3.42 8.41
CA LEU A 29 15.22 4.04 9.02
C LEU A 29 14.92 5.40 8.39
N LYS A 30 15.95 6.24 8.20
CA LYS A 30 15.79 7.53 7.50
C LYS A 30 15.25 7.34 6.08
N LYS A 31 15.77 6.36 5.33
CA LYS A 31 15.29 6.05 3.98
C LYS A 31 13.84 5.58 3.94
N LEU A 32 13.42 4.82 4.93
CA LEU A 32 12.03 4.41 5.11
C LEU A 32 11.11 5.61 5.39
N ASP A 33 11.57 6.53 6.23
CA ASP A 33 10.83 7.76 6.54
C ASP A 33 10.66 8.64 5.29
N GLU A 34 11.76 8.90 4.57
CA GLU A 34 11.75 9.60 3.28
C GLU A 34 10.79 8.93 2.27
N LYS A 35 10.70 7.59 2.29
CA LYS A 35 9.80 6.84 1.42
C LYS A 35 8.33 7.02 1.80
N ILE A 36 7.99 7.00 3.09
CA ILE A 36 6.63 7.31 3.57
C ILE A 36 6.26 8.75 3.22
N GLU A 37 7.17 9.71 3.41
CA GLU A 37 6.93 11.12 3.09
C GLU A 37 6.67 11.32 1.59
N SER A 38 7.45 10.65 0.74
CA SER A 38 7.21 10.63 -0.71
C SER A 38 5.83 10.06 -1.01
N PHE A 39 5.50 8.88 -0.46
CA PHE A 39 4.19 8.25 -0.65
C PHE A 39 3.04 9.19 -0.24
N MET A 40 3.12 9.79 0.94
CA MET A 40 2.11 10.73 1.45
C MET A 40 1.94 11.96 0.54
N SER A 41 3.06 12.53 0.07
CA SER A 41 3.06 13.66 -0.86
C SER A 41 2.36 13.30 -2.18
N ASP A 42 2.69 12.11 -2.70
CA ASP A 42 2.15 11.60 -3.95
C ASP A 42 0.64 11.32 -3.85
N VAL A 43 0.18 10.59 -2.84
CA VAL A 43 -1.25 10.28 -2.65
C VAL A 43 -2.08 11.52 -2.31
N THR A 44 -1.49 12.52 -1.65
CA THR A 44 -2.13 13.84 -1.47
C THR A 44 -2.33 14.53 -2.81
N SER A 45 -1.33 14.45 -3.71
CA SER A 45 -1.43 15.03 -5.05
C SER A 45 -2.46 14.33 -5.94
N LEU A 46 -2.68 13.03 -5.71
CA LEU A 46 -3.74 12.23 -6.32
C LEU A 46 -5.10 12.35 -5.61
N GLN A 47 -5.16 13.10 -4.51
CA GLN A 47 -6.36 13.35 -3.72
C GLN A 47 -7.04 12.08 -3.19
N PHE A 48 -6.25 11.09 -2.80
CA PHE A 48 -6.79 9.91 -2.15
C PHE A 48 -7.41 10.25 -0.80
N SER A 49 -8.40 9.46 -0.38
CA SER A 49 -9.05 9.61 0.92
C SER A 49 -8.04 9.53 2.07
N GLU A 50 -8.18 10.39 3.07
CA GLU A 50 -7.31 10.37 4.27
C GLU A 50 -7.30 9.00 4.97
N ASP A 51 -8.43 8.31 4.97
CA ASP A 51 -8.61 6.96 5.54
C ASP A 51 -7.71 5.89 4.88
N PHE A 52 -7.67 5.86 3.54
CA PHE A 52 -6.72 5.01 2.79
C PHE A 52 -5.27 5.34 3.13
N VAL A 53 -4.91 6.63 3.13
CA VAL A 53 -3.53 7.07 3.36
C VAL A 53 -3.07 6.73 4.78
N GLY A 54 -3.92 7.01 5.77
CA GLY A 54 -3.68 6.65 7.17
C GLY A 54 -3.52 5.15 7.33
N THR A 55 -4.46 4.36 6.80
CA THR A 55 -4.42 2.91 6.95
C THR A 55 -3.18 2.27 6.31
N VAL A 56 -2.82 2.67 5.08
CA VAL A 56 -1.61 2.14 4.41
C VAL A 56 -0.36 2.51 5.19
N THR A 57 -0.26 3.76 5.66
CA THR A 57 0.91 4.23 6.41
C THR A 57 1.04 3.50 7.75
N ASP A 58 -0.06 3.41 8.52
CA ASP A 58 -0.06 2.75 9.83
C ASP A 58 0.28 1.26 9.70
N ARG A 59 -0.29 0.56 8.71
CA ARG A 59 0.03 -0.85 8.43
C ARG A 59 1.48 -1.03 7.99
N PHE A 60 2.04 -0.11 7.20
CA PHE A 60 3.44 -0.20 6.80
C PHE A 60 4.39 -0.06 7.99
N VAL A 61 4.15 0.92 8.86
CA VAL A 61 4.96 1.11 10.08
C VAL A 61 4.82 -0.10 11.01
N GLU A 62 3.60 -0.61 11.18
CA GLU A 62 3.34 -1.80 11.98
C GLU A 62 4.05 -3.04 11.44
N ALA A 63 4.12 -3.21 10.11
CA ALA A 63 4.86 -4.31 9.50
C ALA A 63 6.33 -4.29 9.91
N PHE A 64 6.92 -3.09 9.96
CA PHE A 64 8.30 -2.91 10.37
C PHE A 64 8.52 -3.13 11.87
N ARG A 65 7.60 -2.66 12.73
CA ARG A 65 7.64 -2.94 14.18
C ARG A 65 7.60 -4.44 14.44
N ARG A 66 6.71 -5.18 13.77
CA ARG A 66 6.58 -6.63 13.93
C ARG A 66 7.81 -7.39 13.44
N LEU A 67 8.36 -7.00 12.29
CA LEU A 67 9.61 -7.55 11.80
C LEU A 67 10.74 -7.35 12.82
N ASP A 68 10.84 -6.16 13.42
CA ASP A 68 11.85 -5.88 14.45
C ASP A 68 11.60 -6.62 15.76
N ALA A 69 10.35 -6.98 16.07
CA ALA A 69 10.00 -7.73 17.27
C ALA A 69 10.30 -9.24 17.20
N ILE A 70 10.64 -9.78 16.02
CA ILE A 70 10.97 -11.21 15.88
C ILE A 70 12.23 -11.54 16.71
N ALA A 71 12.12 -12.57 17.55
CA ALA A 71 13.22 -13.06 18.36
C ALA A 71 14.45 -13.36 17.48
N ARG A 72 15.65 -12.94 17.90
CA ARG A 72 16.86 -12.95 17.03
C ARG A 72 17.47 -14.34 16.85
N ASP A 73 16.94 -15.34 17.53
CA ASP A 73 17.18 -16.78 17.39
C ASP A 73 16.11 -17.49 16.54
N ASP A 74 15.08 -16.77 16.08
CA ASP A 74 14.06 -17.32 15.17
C ASP A 74 14.67 -17.70 13.80
N PRO A 75 14.27 -18.85 13.20
CA PRO A 75 14.73 -19.29 11.89
C PRO A 75 14.56 -18.28 10.75
N PHE A 76 13.63 -17.32 10.89
CA PHE A 76 13.49 -16.19 9.96
C PHE A 76 14.82 -15.47 9.71
N TRP A 77 15.69 -15.40 10.70
CA TRP A 77 16.95 -14.69 10.62
C TRP A 77 18.12 -15.50 10.06
N ASP A 78 17.94 -16.80 9.81
CA ASP A 78 18.98 -17.70 9.34
C ASP A 78 19.58 -17.24 8.01
N GLY A 79 20.92 -17.25 7.94
CA GLY A 79 21.64 -16.76 6.76
C GLY A 79 21.59 -15.24 6.54
N THR A 80 21.09 -14.45 7.51
CA THR A 80 21.05 -12.98 7.41
C THR A 80 21.83 -12.29 8.53
N ASN A 81 22.02 -10.97 8.41
CA ASN A 81 22.61 -10.12 9.47
C ASN A 81 21.69 -9.91 10.70
N ARG A 82 20.51 -10.55 10.74
CA ARG A 82 19.52 -10.47 11.83
C ARG A 82 19.00 -9.06 12.16
N ARG A 83 19.17 -8.11 11.24
CA ARG A 83 18.62 -6.75 11.34
C ARG A 83 17.31 -6.65 10.56
N PRO A 84 16.28 -5.94 11.06
CA PRO A 84 15.12 -5.61 10.27
C PRO A 84 15.51 -4.67 9.13
N THR A 85 15.03 -4.94 7.92
CA THR A 85 15.22 -4.08 6.76
C THR A 85 13.96 -4.09 5.91
N GLN A 86 13.76 -3.04 5.11
CA GLN A 86 12.62 -2.96 4.21
C GLN A 86 12.51 -4.16 3.26
N TYR A 87 13.64 -4.70 2.81
CA TYR A 87 13.70 -5.86 1.91
C TYR A 87 13.19 -7.15 2.57
N LYS A 88 13.26 -7.23 3.91
CA LYS A 88 12.78 -8.39 4.68
C LYS A 88 11.27 -8.32 4.98
N LEU A 89 10.62 -7.16 4.83
CA LEU A 89 9.18 -6.99 5.09
C LEU A 89 8.32 -7.91 4.23
N ALA A 90 8.64 -8.01 2.93
CA ALA A 90 7.92 -8.89 2.03
C ALA A 90 8.04 -10.36 2.48
N SER A 91 9.27 -10.81 2.77
CA SER A 91 9.52 -12.19 3.25
C SER A 91 8.82 -12.48 4.58
N PHE A 92 8.81 -11.51 5.49
CA PHE A 92 8.09 -11.60 6.77
C PHE A 92 6.59 -11.81 6.55
N CYS A 93 5.95 -11.00 5.70
CA CYS A 93 4.53 -11.15 5.38
C CYS A 93 4.24 -12.51 4.74
N GLU A 94 5.09 -12.99 3.82
CA GLU A 94 4.90 -14.31 3.20
C GLU A 94 4.98 -15.45 4.23
N ILE A 95 5.92 -15.40 5.17
CA ILE A 95 6.06 -16.43 6.20
C ILE A 95 4.83 -16.44 7.12
N ALA A 96 4.38 -15.27 7.57
CA ALA A 96 3.15 -15.18 8.36
C ALA A 96 1.94 -15.79 7.63
N LEU A 97 1.80 -15.49 6.34
CA LEU A 97 0.71 -15.99 5.50
C LEU A 97 0.83 -17.46 5.10
N ARG A 98 2.00 -18.09 5.22
CA ARG A 98 2.13 -19.54 5.06
C ARG A 98 1.54 -20.29 6.25
N VAL A 99 1.68 -19.74 7.45
CA VAL A 99 1.14 -20.34 8.68
C VAL A 99 -0.37 -20.12 8.75
N ASN A 100 -0.82 -18.89 8.49
CA ASN A 100 -2.24 -18.56 8.42
C ASN A 100 -2.56 -17.76 7.14
N PRO A 101 -3.04 -18.43 6.07
CA PRO A 101 -3.34 -17.76 4.81
C PRO A 101 -4.44 -16.69 4.88
N MET A 102 -5.28 -16.69 5.91
CA MET A 102 -6.38 -15.74 6.07
C MET A 102 -6.14 -14.77 7.23
N ASP A 103 -4.88 -14.63 7.67
CA ASP A 103 -4.50 -13.62 8.65
C ASP A 103 -4.72 -12.22 8.06
N CYS A 104 -5.83 -11.60 8.47
CA CYS A 104 -6.24 -10.26 8.08
C CYS A 104 -5.16 -9.21 8.28
N GLU A 105 -4.40 -9.36 9.36
CA GLU A 105 -3.37 -8.43 9.70
C GLU A 105 -2.18 -8.61 8.77
N ALA A 106 -1.65 -9.83 8.63
CA ALA A 106 -0.53 -10.10 7.73
C ALA A 106 -0.85 -9.77 6.26
N LEU A 107 -2.08 -10.02 5.80
CA LEU A 107 -2.56 -9.58 4.48
C LEU A 107 -2.54 -8.06 4.37
N GLY A 108 -2.98 -7.38 5.43
CA GLY A 108 -2.99 -5.93 5.53
C GLY A 108 -1.60 -5.32 5.45
N LEU A 109 -0.63 -5.91 6.12
CA LEU A 109 0.78 -5.52 6.05
C LEU A 109 1.32 -5.74 4.63
N LYS A 110 1.01 -6.88 4.01
CA LYS A 110 1.46 -7.22 2.65
C LYS A 110 0.98 -6.19 1.62
N VAL A 111 -0.32 -5.86 1.61
CA VAL A 111 -0.85 -4.85 0.67
C VAL A 111 -0.27 -3.46 0.93
N ALA A 112 -0.04 -3.09 2.19
CA ALA A 112 0.54 -1.80 2.54
C ALA A 112 1.99 -1.68 2.05
N VAL A 113 2.80 -2.72 2.28
CA VAL A 113 4.18 -2.81 1.76
C VAL A 113 4.19 -2.70 0.24
N SER A 114 3.40 -3.50 -0.47
CA SER A 114 3.33 -3.42 -1.94
C SER A 114 2.93 -2.02 -2.42
N THR A 115 1.91 -1.42 -1.80
CA THR A 115 1.41 -0.09 -2.16
C THR A 115 2.47 1.00 -1.96
N VAL A 116 3.12 1.07 -0.80
CA VAL A 116 4.17 2.07 -0.53
C VAL A 116 5.32 1.93 -1.54
N PHE A 117 5.67 0.72 -1.93
CA PHE A 117 6.70 0.46 -2.94
C PHE A 117 6.22 0.57 -4.40
N GLY A 118 4.99 1.07 -4.64
CA GLY A 118 4.48 1.32 -5.99
C GLY A 118 4.21 0.04 -6.79
N THR A 119 3.94 -1.07 -6.09
CA THR A 119 3.60 -2.36 -6.72
C THR A 119 2.15 -2.69 -6.40
N PHE A 120 1.35 -2.99 -7.43
CA PHE A 120 0.04 -3.55 -7.25
C PHE A 120 0.11 -5.09 -7.29
N ALA A 121 -0.52 -5.74 -6.33
CA ALA A 121 -0.51 -7.20 -6.17
C ALA A 121 -1.96 -7.70 -6.00
N PRO A 122 -2.60 -8.24 -7.05
CA PRO A 122 -4.02 -8.60 -6.99
C PRO A 122 -4.37 -9.69 -5.98
N GLU A 123 -3.54 -10.73 -5.88
CA GLU A 123 -3.80 -11.90 -5.02
C GLU A 123 -3.88 -11.54 -3.52
N PRO A 124 -2.96 -10.73 -2.96
CA PRO A 124 -3.10 -10.22 -1.59
C PRO A 124 -4.36 -9.36 -1.38
N TRP A 125 -4.74 -8.52 -2.35
CA TRP A 125 -5.96 -7.71 -2.26
C TRP A 125 -7.23 -8.56 -2.25
N GLU A 126 -7.31 -9.57 -3.13
CA GLU A 126 -8.42 -10.52 -3.18
C GLU A 126 -8.60 -11.26 -1.84
N ARG A 127 -7.50 -11.79 -1.31
CA ARG A 127 -7.49 -12.49 -0.02
C ARG A 127 -7.88 -11.57 1.11
N LEU A 128 -7.36 -10.34 1.14
CA LEU A 128 -7.66 -9.37 2.19
C LEU A 128 -9.14 -9.00 2.20
N ALA A 129 -9.72 -8.69 1.03
CA ALA A 129 -11.13 -8.34 0.93
C ALA A 129 -12.08 -9.53 1.15
N THR A 130 -11.61 -10.76 0.95
CA THR A 130 -12.33 -11.98 1.33
C THR A 130 -12.28 -12.24 2.84
N ALA A 131 -11.11 -12.07 3.45
CA ALA A 131 -10.89 -12.33 4.87
C ALA A 131 -11.45 -11.22 5.77
N CYS A 132 -11.46 -9.98 5.28
CA CYS A 132 -11.67 -8.78 6.09
C CYS A 132 -12.55 -7.79 5.35
N ARG A 133 -13.17 -6.87 6.10
CA ARG A 133 -13.87 -5.73 5.48
C ARG A 133 -12.83 -4.72 4.96
N VAL A 134 -12.81 -4.53 3.65
CA VAL A 134 -11.98 -3.54 2.96
C VAL A 134 -12.88 -2.70 2.08
N ASP A 135 -12.66 -1.39 2.06
CA ASP A 135 -13.30 -0.52 1.10
C ASP A 135 -12.78 -0.81 -0.32
N PRO A 136 -13.63 -1.17 -1.29
CA PRO A 136 -13.21 -1.43 -2.67
C PRO A 136 -12.40 -0.29 -3.31
N THR A 137 -12.63 0.96 -2.89
CA THR A 137 -11.91 2.14 -3.40
C THR A 137 -10.42 2.10 -3.06
N TRP A 138 -10.02 1.38 -2.00
CA TRP A 138 -8.61 1.22 -1.64
C TRP A 138 -7.84 0.38 -2.65
N ILE A 139 -8.49 -0.64 -3.24
CA ILE A 139 -7.91 -1.49 -4.29
C ILE A 139 -7.62 -0.63 -5.52
N VAL A 140 -8.58 0.22 -5.90
CA VAL A 140 -8.46 1.17 -7.03
C VAL A 140 -7.34 2.18 -6.77
N ASN A 141 -7.28 2.76 -5.57
CA ASN A 141 -6.23 3.72 -5.20
C ASN A 141 -4.83 3.08 -5.23
N SER A 142 -4.69 1.85 -4.74
CA SER A 142 -3.43 1.10 -4.77
C SER A 142 -2.98 0.82 -6.21
N ALA A 143 -3.90 0.39 -7.08
CA ALA A 143 -3.60 0.17 -8.50
C ALA A 143 -3.21 1.47 -9.21
N LEU A 144 -3.98 2.56 -9.02
CA LEU A 144 -3.65 3.86 -9.61
C LEU A 144 -2.30 4.40 -9.11
N TYR A 145 -1.96 4.20 -7.84
CA TYR A 145 -0.65 4.58 -7.32
C TYR A 145 0.48 3.82 -8.04
N ALA A 146 0.33 2.50 -8.19
CA ALA A 146 1.27 1.68 -8.92
C ALA A 146 1.33 2.02 -10.43
N GLU A 147 0.23 2.44 -11.04
CA GLU A 147 0.23 2.97 -12.42
C GLU A 147 1.10 4.22 -12.54
N CYS A 148 0.93 5.18 -11.63
CA CYS A 148 1.60 6.47 -11.70
C CYS A 148 3.08 6.41 -11.31
N TYR A 149 3.44 5.51 -10.39
CA TYR A 149 4.77 5.49 -9.75
C TYR A 149 5.50 4.15 -9.85
N GLY A 150 4.83 3.12 -10.36
CA GLY A 150 5.43 1.82 -10.68
C GLY A 150 5.99 1.78 -12.10
N SER A 151 6.08 0.58 -12.67
CA SER A 151 6.73 0.33 -13.96
C SER A 151 5.88 -0.43 -14.97
N TYR A 152 4.59 -0.65 -14.68
CA TYR A 152 3.71 -1.44 -15.54
C TYR A 152 2.26 -0.94 -15.53
N ASP A 153 1.52 -1.31 -16.57
CA ASP A 153 0.10 -1.03 -16.76
C ASP A 153 -0.75 -1.95 -15.87
N THR A 154 -1.38 -1.36 -14.86
CA THR A 154 -2.15 -2.03 -13.81
C THR A 154 -3.58 -2.35 -14.22
N VAL A 155 -4.07 -1.79 -15.33
CA VAL A 155 -5.47 -1.92 -15.77
C VAL A 155 -5.92 -3.38 -15.92
N PRO A 156 -5.19 -4.28 -16.63
CA PRO A 156 -5.64 -5.66 -16.83
C PRO A 156 -5.81 -6.43 -15.50
N ASP A 157 -4.86 -6.23 -14.59
CA ASP A 157 -4.84 -6.88 -13.28
C ASP A 157 -5.98 -6.37 -12.38
N LEU A 158 -6.21 -5.04 -12.36
CA LEU A 158 -7.31 -4.44 -11.61
C LEU A 158 -8.67 -4.89 -12.15
N VAL A 159 -8.88 -4.83 -13.48
CA VAL A 159 -10.15 -5.25 -14.10
C VAL A 159 -10.44 -6.72 -13.83
N SER A 160 -9.43 -7.59 -13.97
CA SER A 160 -9.55 -9.02 -13.64
C SER A 160 -9.93 -9.23 -12.18
N LEU A 161 -9.27 -8.53 -11.25
CA LEU A 161 -9.57 -8.60 -9.83
C LEU A 161 -11.00 -8.14 -9.51
N LEU A 162 -11.38 -6.94 -9.97
CA LEU A 162 -12.70 -6.37 -9.73
C LEU A 162 -13.82 -7.25 -10.29
N SER A 163 -13.60 -7.85 -11.48
CA SER A 163 -14.55 -8.77 -12.11
C SER A 163 -14.73 -10.05 -11.30
N ARG A 164 -13.63 -10.70 -10.90
CA ARG A 164 -13.67 -11.93 -10.08
C ARG A 164 -14.36 -11.72 -8.73
N MET A 165 -14.24 -10.51 -8.17
CA MET A 165 -14.83 -10.15 -6.89
C MET A 165 -16.24 -9.55 -6.98
N GLY A 166 -16.78 -9.32 -8.18
CA GLY A 166 -18.07 -8.64 -8.35
C GLY A 166 -18.08 -7.17 -7.92
N LEU A 167 -16.93 -6.49 -7.99
CA LEU A 167 -16.73 -5.13 -7.49
C LEU A 167 -16.79 -4.04 -8.58
N CYS A 168 -16.90 -4.38 -9.87
CA CYS A 168 -16.92 -3.38 -10.96
C CYS A 168 -17.96 -2.27 -10.76
N SER A 169 -19.19 -2.60 -10.36
CA SER A 169 -20.23 -1.59 -10.11
C SER A 169 -20.02 -0.78 -8.82
N HIS A 170 -19.30 -1.35 -7.84
CA HIS A 170 -19.03 -0.69 -6.56
C HIS A 170 -18.03 0.47 -6.71
N VAL A 171 -17.06 0.34 -7.62
CA VAL A 171 -16.02 1.34 -7.85
C VAL A 171 -16.38 2.40 -8.90
N LEU A 172 -17.49 2.19 -9.62
CA LEU A 172 -17.93 3.06 -10.71
C LEU A 172 -18.11 4.54 -10.31
N PRO A 173 -18.71 4.89 -9.14
CA PRO A 173 -18.81 6.29 -8.72
C PRO A 173 -17.44 6.96 -8.61
N GLN A 174 -16.47 6.27 -8.03
CA GLN A 174 -15.10 6.79 -7.86
C GLN A 174 -14.41 6.98 -9.21
N LEU A 175 -14.50 6.00 -10.12
CA LEU A 175 -13.89 6.09 -11.46
C LEU A 175 -14.50 7.25 -12.27
N LYS A 176 -15.83 7.45 -12.18
CA LYS A 176 -16.51 8.59 -12.82
C LYS A 176 -16.05 9.93 -12.25
N GLU A 177 -15.87 10.02 -10.94
CA GLU A 177 -15.35 11.21 -10.27
C GLU A 177 -13.92 11.53 -10.74
N MET A 178 -13.05 10.51 -10.87
CA MET A 178 -11.69 10.68 -11.38
C MET A 178 -11.67 11.25 -12.81
N ILE A 179 -12.61 10.84 -13.66
CA ILE A 179 -12.76 11.34 -15.03
C ILE A 179 -13.26 12.80 -15.03
N ALA A 180 -14.30 13.09 -14.23
CA ALA A 180 -14.90 14.42 -14.16
C ALA A 180 -13.98 15.47 -13.52
N GLY A 181 -13.21 15.08 -12.49
CA GLY A 181 -12.33 15.96 -11.71
C GLY A 181 -11.19 16.62 -12.51
N VAL A 182 -10.97 16.20 -13.76
CA VAL A 182 -10.03 16.84 -14.70
C VAL A 182 -10.58 18.16 -15.26
N GLN A 183 -11.90 18.36 -15.28
CA GLN A 183 -12.52 19.48 -15.99
C GLN A 183 -12.57 20.79 -15.18
N ASP A 184 -12.42 20.76 -13.85
CA ASP A 184 -12.92 21.85 -12.99
C ASP A 184 -11.89 22.68 -12.20
N ARG A 185 -10.56 22.49 -12.31
CA ARG A 185 -9.61 23.29 -11.51
C ARG A 185 -8.36 23.78 -12.25
N PRO A 186 -8.20 25.11 -12.43
CA PRO A 186 -6.95 25.68 -12.92
C PRO A 186 -5.84 25.61 -11.84
N GLY A 187 -4.66 25.08 -12.19
CA GLY A 187 -3.42 25.22 -11.39
C GLY A 187 -2.86 23.97 -10.70
N SER A 188 -3.58 22.85 -10.63
CA SER A 188 -3.04 21.57 -10.13
C SER A 188 -2.20 20.85 -11.20
N ARG A 189 -1.19 20.06 -10.80
CA ARG A 189 -0.33 19.24 -11.68
C ARG A 189 -1.13 18.49 -12.76
N ILE A 190 -1.22 19.10 -13.95
CA ILE A 190 -2.11 18.69 -15.06
C ILE A 190 -1.84 17.25 -15.52
N LEU A 191 -0.59 16.79 -15.40
CA LEU A 191 -0.15 15.49 -15.91
C LEU A 191 -0.69 14.30 -15.11
N ALA A 192 -0.62 14.34 -13.77
CA ALA A 192 -1.10 13.25 -12.93
C ALA A 192 -2.61 13.03 -13.14
N ARG A 193 -3.39 14.13 -13.19
CA ARG A 193 -4.84 14.08 -13.40
C ARG A 193 -5.25 13.56 -14.78
N LYS A 194 -4.55 13.98 -15.84
CA LYS A 194 -4.79 13.45 -17.20
C LYS A 194 -4.47 11.95 -17.28
N CYS A 195 -3.41 11.52 -16.61
CA CYS A 195 -3.07 10.10 -16.49
C CYS A 195 -4.19 9.34 -15.77
N SER A 196 -4.65 9.83 -14.60
CA SER A 196 -5.73 9.21 -13.83
C SER A 196 -7.05 9.09 -14.59
N ALA A 197 -7.45 10.09 -15.37
CA ALA A 197 -8.69 10.02 -16.16
C ALA A 197 -8.60 9.06 -17.34
N SER A 198 -7.47 9.05 -18.06
CA SER A 198 -7.24 8.07 -19.13
C SER A 198 -7.25 6.65 -18.57
N TRP A 199 -6.54 6.44 -17.46
CA TRP A 199 -6.53 5.17 -16.73
C TRP A 199 -7.92 4.75 -16.26
N ALA A 200 -8.69 5.66 -15.63
CA ALA A 200 -10.03 5.36 -15.14
C ALA A 200 -11.01 4.99 -16.27
N ASN A 201 -10.93 5.64 -17.43
CA ASN A 201 -11.73 5.26 -18.61
C ASN A 201 -11.42 3.83 -19.05
N ARG A 202 -10.13 3.45 -19.12
CA ARG A 202 -9.71 2.09 -19.50
C ARG A 202 -10.21 1.03 -18.49
N VAL A 203 -10.22 1.36 -17.20
CA VAL A 203 -10.78 0.48 -16.16
C VAL A 203 -12.30 0.33 -16.33
N LEU A 204 -13.03 1.43 -16.59
CA LEU A 204 -14.47 1.40 -16.84
C LEU A 204 -14.83 0.56 -18.08
N GLU A 205 -14.10 0.75 -19.19
CA GLU A 205 -14.24 -0.04 -20.41
C GLU A 205 -14.01 -1.54 -20.12
N GLY A 206 -12.95 -1.88 -19.39
CA GLY A 206 -12.64 -3.25 -18.99
C GLY A 206 -13.70 -3.88 -18.09
N CYS A 207 -14.37 -3.09 -17.25
CA CYS A 207 -15.50 -3.52 -16.44
C CYS A 207 -16.85 -3.59 -17.20
N GLY A 208 -16.87 -3.27 -18.51
CA GLY A 208 -18.09 -3.27 -19.33
C GLY A 208 -19.01 -2.08 -19.11
N HIS A 209 -18.47 -0.96 -18.60
CA HIS A 209 -19.20 0.28 -18.36
C HIS A 209 -18.71 1.37 -19.32
N VAL A 210 -19.34 1.46 -20.50
CA VAL A 210 -19.10 2.52 -21.51
C VAL A 210 -20.41 3.25 -21.80
#